data_AF-A0A4Q3FD28-F1
#
_entry.id   AF-A0A4Q3FD28-F1
#
_cell.length_a   1.000
_cell.length_b   1.000
_cell.length_c   1.000
_cell.angle_alpha   90.00
_cell.angle_beta   90.00
_cell.angle_gamma   90.00
#
_symmetry.space_group_name_H-M   'P 1'
#
loop_
_entity.id
_entity.type
_entity.pdbx_description
1 polymer ?
#
loop_
_entity_poly.entity_id
_entity_poly.type
_entity_poly.pdbx_seq_one_letter_code
_entity_poly.pdbx_strand_id
1 'polypeptide(L)' 'VFVHSSGLIDQIRENDKVKYDVERGKKGLNAVNVQVI' A
#
# COMPACT_ATOMS: atom_id res chain seq x y z
N VAL A 1 3.52 1.41 8.18
CA VAL A 1 2.93 0.39 7.29
C VAL A 1 3.94 0.17 6.16
N PHE A 2 4.40 -1.07 5.96
CA PHE A 2 5.39 -1.38 4.94
C PHE A 2 4.67 -1.66 3.63
N VAL A 3 5.01 -0.94 2.56
CA VAL A 3 4.44 -1.11 1.21
C VAL A 3 5.56 -1.58 0.29
N HIS A 4 5.37 -2.71 -0.37
CA HIS A 4 6.29 -3.19 -1.41
C HIS A 4 5.88 -2.60 -2.76
N SER A 5 6.84 -2.13 -3.55
CA SER A 5 6.61 -1.58 -4.90
C SER A 5 5.94 -2.57 -5.85
N SER A 6 6.03 -3.86 -5.57
CA SER A 6 5.36 -4.92 -6.34
C SER A 6 3.84 -4.98 -6.15
N GLY A 7 3.28 -4.25 -5.18
CA GLY A 7 1.85 -4.18 -4.90
C GLY A 7 1.18 -2.87 -5.34
N LEU A 8 1.91 -2.03 -6.09
CA LEU A 8 1.39 -0.77 -6.60
C LEU A 8 0.63 -1.02 -7.89
N ILE A 9 -0.69 -0.73 -7.87
CA ILE A 9 -1.54 -0.80 -9.06
C ILE A 9 -1.19 0.37 -10.01
N ASP A 10 -0.76 1.50 -9.45
CA ASP A 10 -0.44 2.73 -10.18
C ASP A 10 0.94 3.29 -9.78
N GLN A 11 1.49 4.16 -10.64
CA GLN A 11 2.70 4.93 -10.31
C GLN A 11 2.40 5.98 -9.26
N ILE A 12 2.68 5.65 -7.99
CA ILE A 12 2.54 6.57 -6.85
C ILE A 12 3.78 7.46 -6.77
N ARG A 13 3.57 8.78 -6.68
CA ARG A 13 4.64 9.77 -6.49
C ARG A 13 4.70 10.23 -5.04
N GLU A 14 5.84 10.79 -4.67
CA GLU A 14 6.03 11.36 -3.34
C GLU A 14 5.03 12.50 -3.11
N ASN A 15 4.30 12.47 -1.98
CA ASN A 15 3.17 13.35 -1.61
C ASN A 15 1.77 12.98 -2.15
N ASP A 16 1.61 11.90 -2.92
CA ASP A 16 0.28 11.45 -3.30
C ASP A 16 -0.50 10.91 -2.10
N LYS A 17 -1.78 11.29 -2.01
CA LYS A 17 -2.69 10.68 -1.03
C LYS A 17 -3.15 9.35 -1.58
N VAL A 18 -2.91 8.30 -0.80
CA VAL A 18 -3.20 6.94 -1.22
C VAL A 18 -4.12 6.27 -0.22
N LYS A 19 -5.04 5.47 -0.74
CA LYS A 19 -5.87 4.57 0.02
C LYS A 19 -5.27 3.17 -0.07
N TYR A 20 -5.25 2.47 1.06
CA TYR A 20 -4.81 1.10 1.16
C TYR A 20 -5.62 0.39 2.23
N ASP A 21 -5.78 -0.91 2.07
CA ASP A 21 -6.37 -1.76 3.09
C ASP A 21 -5.26 -2.37 3.95
N VAL A 22 -5.55 -2.58 5.23
CA VAL A 22 -4.57 -3.16 6.17
C VAL A 22 -5.00 -4.57 6.54
N GLU A 23 -4.18 -5.55 6.20
CA GLU A 23 -4.39 -6.95 6.52
C GLU A 23 -3.33 -7.46 7.50
N ARG A 24 -3.73 -8.33 8.44
CA ARG A 24 -2.82 -8.94 9.41
C ARG A 24 -2.16 -10.17 8.79
N GLY A 25 -0.95 -10.01 8.25
CA GLY A 25 -0.13 -11.09 7.74
C GLY A 25 0.66 -11.82 8.83
N LYS A 26 1.36 -12.90 8.44
CA LYS A 26 2.19 -13.73 9.34
C LYS A 26 3.30 -12.95 10.09
N LYS A 27 3.69 -11.78 9.60
CA LYS A 27 4.76 -10.94 10.17
C LYS A 27 4.26 -9.59 10.72
N GLY A 28 2.95 -9.32 10.71
CA GLY A 28 2.38 -8.06 11.18
C GLY A 28 1.34 -7.46 10.23
N LEU A 29 1.04 -6.19 10.42
CA LEU A 29 0.09 -5.43 9.59
C LEU A 29 0.74 -5.07 8.25
N ASN A 30 0.15 -5.56 7.16
CA ASN A 30 0.55 -5.31 5.78
C ASN A 30 -0.46 -4.39 5.10
N ALA A 31 0.01 -3.46 4.27
CA ALA A 31 -0.86 -2.75 3.34
C ALA A 31 -1.06 -3.56 2.07
N VAL A 32 -2.31 -3.70 1.65
CA VAL A 32 -2.73 -4.34 0.40
C VAL A 32 -3.64 -3.39 -0.38
N ASN A 33 -3.80 -3.64 -1.69
CA ASN A 33 -4.65 -2.85 -2.59
C ASN A 33 -4.36 -1.34 -2.56
N VAL A 34 -3.09 -0.94 -2.69
CA VAL A 34 -2.72 0.48 -2.64
C VAL A 34 -3.17 1.19 -3.93
N GLN A 35 -3.99 2.23 -3.77
CA GLN A 35 -4.57 3.03 -4.85
C GLN A 35 -4.40 4.53 -4.56
N VAL A 36 -4.21 5.34 -5.59
CA VAL A 36 -4.17 6.81 -5.46
C VAL A 36 -5.60 7.35 -5.32
N ILE A 37 -5.79 8.36 -4.46
CA ILE A 37 -7.07 9.06 -4.25
C ILE A 37 -7.23 10.21 -5.26
#